data_AF-A0A1Y5H911-F1
#
_entry.id   AF-A0A1Y5H911-F1
#
_cell.length_a   1.000
_cell.length_b   1.000
_cell.length_c   1.000
_cell.angle_alpha   90.00
_cell.angle_beta   90.00
_cell.angle_gamma   90.00
#
_symmetry.space_group_name_H-M   'P 1'
#
loop_
_entity.id
_entity.type
_entity.pdbx_description
1 polymer ?
#
loop_
_entity_poly.entity_id
_entity_poly.type
_entity_poly.pdbx_seq_one_letter_code
_entity_poly.pdbx_strand_id
1 'polypeptide(L)'
;MFAILQFKCAARRVVLSLLVIAGLYSSIVTAQIKGGIDLEAVMKQMRFEYTQAMKTDSPEKFNQHILLFKKQLKIAGTFPFNKERKIKALEGLDKVTVALNAVQLPVNAENLAQSKQALYVIDDLRKDYHDKKPSLWQRFYALIFAGDDSQLLPF
;
A
#
# COMPACT_ATOMS: atom_id res chain seq x y z
N MET A 1 -14.36 61.06 -15.08
CA MET A 1 -15.43 60.04 -15.02
C MET A 1 -15.03 58.64 -15.54
N PHE A 2 -13.73 58.34 -15.77
CA PHE A 2 -13.28 57.02 -16.25
C PHE A 2 -12.60 56.13 -15.18
N ALA A 3 -12.14 56.70 -14.07
CA ALA A 3 -11.44 55.95 -13.02
C ALA A 3 -12.37 55.14 -12.09
N ILE A 4 -13.63 55.55 -11.94
CA ILE A 4 -14.58 54.93 -10.99
C ILE A 4 -15.15 53.61 -11.55
N LEU A 5 -15.16 53.42 -12.88
CA LEU A 5 -15.64 52.19 -13.51
C LEU A 5 -14.66 51.01 -13.41
N GLN A 6 -13.35 51.27 -13.35
CA GLN A 6 -12.32 50.22 -13.32
C GLN A 6 -12.25 49.50 -11.96
N PHE A 7 -12.48 50.23 -10.86
CA PHE A 7 -12.42 49.66 -9.51
C PHE A 7 -13.57 48.67 -9.22
N LYS A 8 -14.77 48.95 -9.73
CA LYS A 8 -15.95 48.08 -9.52
C LYS A 8 -15.81 46.72 -10.24
N CYS A 9 -15.08 46.67 -11.35
CA CYS A 9 -14.90 45.44 -12.14
C CYS A 9 -13.84 44.50 -11.53
N ALA A 10 -12.75 45.06 -10.99
CA ALA A 10 -11.69 44.29 -10.33
C ALA A 10 -12.15 43.65 -9.01
N ALA A 11 -12.87 44.41 -8.17
CA ALA A 11 -13.39 43.90 -6.88
C ALA A 11 -14.39 42.75 -7.07
N ARG A 12 -15.23 42.81 -8.11
CA ARG A 12 -16.22 41.76 -8.41
C ARG A 12 -15.55 40.46 -8.87
N ARG A 13 -14.44 40.54 -9.61
CA ARG A 13 -13.66 39.36 -10.04
C ARG A 13 -12.90 38.71 -8.88
N VAL A 14 -12.32 39.51 -7.98
CA VAL A 14 -11.60 38.98 -6.80
C VAL A 14 -12.56 38.30 -5.80
N VAL A 15 -13.76 38.86 -5.59
CA VAL A 15 -14.78 38.27 -4.71
C VAL A 15 -15.37 36.98 -5.31
N LEU A 16 -15.57 36.94 -6.64
CA LEU A 16 -15.98 35.71 -7.33
C LEU A 16 -14.89 34.63 -7.32
N SER A 17 -13.62 35.00 -7.41
CA SER A 17 -12.49 34.05 -7.32
C SER A 17 -12.27 33.53 -5.89
N LEU A 18 -12.53 34.33 -4.86
CA LEU A 18 -12.43 33.89 -3.46
C LEU A 18 -13.57 32.94 -3.04
N LEU A 19 -14.76 33.05 -3.64
CA LEU A 19 -15.88 32.16 -3.35
C LEU A 19 -15.76 30.75 -3.94
N VAL A 20 -14.93 30.55 -4.98
CA VAL A 20 -14.71 29.22 -5.59
C VAL A 20 -13.67 28.40 -4.80
N ILE A 21 -12.73 29.05 -4.11
CA ILE A 21 -11.68 28.36 -3.34
C ILE A 21 -12.22 27.74 -2.04
N ALA A 22 -13.33 28.25 -1.51
CA ALA A 22 -13.96 27.72 -0.29
C ALA A 22 -14.80 26.45 -0.50
N GLY A 23 -15.08 26.06 -1.76
CA GLY A 23 -15.95 24.92 -2.09
C GLY A 23 -15.25 23.55 -2.20
N LEU A 24 -13.91 23.49 -2.07
CA LEU A 24 -13.14 22.26 -2.30
C LEU A 24 -12.52 21.68 -1.03
N TYR A 25 -13.08 21.97 0.14
CA TYR A 25 -12.81 21.16 1.33
C TYR A 25 -13.62 19.87 1.24
N SER A 26 -13.03 18.96 0.44
CA SER A 26 -13.32 17.55 0.31
C SER A 26 -13.87 16.96 1.60
N SER A 27 -15.04 16.32 1.48
CA SER A 27 -15.64 15.47 2.48
C SER A 27 -14.63 14.43 2.97
N ILE A 28 -14.04 14.66 4.15
CA ILE A 28 -13.32 13.60 4.85
C ILE A 28 -14.39 12.63 5.35
N VAL A 29 -14.64 11.57 4.57
CA VAL A 29 -15.41 10.43 5.03
C VAL A 29 -14.57 9.71 6.09
N THR A 30 -14.78 10.06 7.36
CA THR A 30 -14.34 9.20 8.47
C THR A 30 -15.30 8.02 8.55
N ALA A 31 -14.95 6.92 7.88
CA ALA A 31 -15.59 5.64 8.14
C ALA A 31 -15.36 5.26 9.61
N GLN A 32 -16.40 5.38 10.43
CA GLN A 32 -16.43 4.85 11.79
C GLN A 32 -16.51 3.31 11.66
N ILE A 33 -15.39 2.63 11.90
CA ILE A 33 -15.36 1.16 11.95
C ILE A 33 -16.03 0.71 13.25
N LYS A 34 -17.29 0.26 13.15
CA LYS A 34 -17.93 -0.54 14.20
C LYS A 34 -17.29 -1.94 14.20
N GLY A 35 -16.55 -2.27 15.26
CA GLY A 35 -16.17 -3.64 15.60
C GLY A 35 -14.74 -4.04 15.24
N GLY A 36 -13.79 -3.69 16.11
CA GLY A 36 -12.42 -4.23 16.08
C GLY A 36 -11.55 -3.77 14.91
N ILE A 37 -10.24 -4.06 15.02
CA ILE A 37 -9.32 -3.93 13.88
C ILE A 37 -9.60 -5.11 12.95
N ASP A 38 -10.00 -4.86 11.70
CA ASP A 38 -10.11 -5.93 10.70
C ASP A 38 -8.73 -6.25 10.12
N LEU A 39 -8.15 -7.39 10.53
CA LEU A 39 -6.85 -7.84 10.04
C LEU A 39 -6.83 -8.00 8.52
N GLU A 40 -7.91 -8.48 7.91
CA GLU A 40 -7.94 -8.68 6.46
C GLU A 40 -7.83 -7.34 5.73
N ALA A 41 -8.54 -6.32 6.20
CA ALA A 41 -8.42 -4.96 5.68
C ALA A 41 -7.01 -4.40 5.86
N VAL A 42 -6.38 -4.59 7.03
CA VAL A 42 -5.00 -4.15 7.28
C VAL A 42 -4.02 -4.83 6.32
N MET A 43 -4.12 -6.15 6.14
CA MET A 43 -3.25 -6.91 5.22
C MET A 43 -3.46 -6.50 3.76
N LYS A 44 -4.71 -6.22 3.34
CA LYS A 44 -5.02 -5.68 2.01
C LYS A 44 -4.38 -4.30 1.81
N GLN A 45 -4.45 -3.43 2.82
CA GLN A 45 -3.81 -2.13 2.77
C GLN A 45 -2.29 -2.26 2.68
N MET A 46 -1.65 -3.13 3.47
CA MET A 46 -0.23 -3.42 3.33
C MET A 46 0.13 -3.82 1.91
N ARG A 47 -0.61 -4.78 1.31
CA ARG A 47 -0.39 -5.20 -0.08
C ARG A 47 -0.53 -4.03 -1.06
N PHE A 48 -1.55 -3.20 -0.88
CA PHE A 48 -1.79 -2.04 -1.72
C PHE A 48 -0.60 -1.08 -1.68
N GLU A 49 -0.18 -0.65 -0.49
CA GLU A 49 0.93 0.30 -0.33
C GLU A 49 2.23 -0.24 -0.92
N TYR A 50 2.57 -1.51 -0.66
CA TYR A 50 3.75 -2.14 -1.27
C TYR A 50 3.67 -2.14 -2.80
N THR A 51 2.51 -2.53 -3.35
CA THR A 51 2.33 -2.58 -4.81
C THR A 51 2.51 -1.19 -5.42
N GLN A 52 2.00 -0.14 -4.79
CA GLN A 52 2.18 1.23 -5.27
C GLN A 52 3.64 1.70 -5.16
N ALA A 53 4.32 1.39 -4.05
CA ALA A 53 5.75 1.68 -3.89
C ALA A 53 6.58 1.00 -4.99
N MET A 54 6.33 -0.27 -5.30
CA MET A 54 7.10 -1.00 -6.31
C MET A 54 6.86 -0.51 -7.74
N LYS A 55 5.64 -0.03 -8.05
CA LYS A 55 5.25 0.45 -9.38
C LYS A 55 5.64 1.90 -9.69
N THR A 56 5.87 2.74 -8.68
CA THR A 56 6.11 4.17 -8.91
C THR A 56 7.57 4.48 -9.21
N ASP A 57 7.86 5.34 -10.18
CA ASP A 57 9.21 5.83 -10.47
C ASP A 57 9.55 7.16 -9.76
N SER A 58 8.64 7.67 -8.93
CA SER A 58 8.88 8.85 -8.08
C SER A 58 9.42 8.40 -6.71
N PRO A 59 10.62 8.84 -6.31
CA PRO A 59 11.15 8.58 -4.97
C PRO A 59 10.24 9.11 -3.86
N GLU A 60 9.59 10.25 -4.08
CA GLU A 60 8.65 10.85 -3.13
C GLU A 60 7.45 9.94 -2.88
N LYS A 61 6.83 9.44 -3.96
CA LYS A 61 5.70 8.50 -3.85
C LYS A 61 6.14 7.18 -3.25
N PHE A 62 7.32 6.68 -3.62
CA PHE A 62 7.90 5.47 -3.01
C PHE A 62 7.99 5.62 -1.49
N ASN A 63 8.62 6.71 -1.02
CA ASN A 63 8.77 6.99 0.40
C ASN A 63 7.43 7.07 1.13
N GLN A 64 6.45 7.77 0.54
CA GLN A 64 5.09 7.88 1.10
C GLN A 64 4.43 6.50 1.28
N HIS A 65 4.45 5.67 0.24
CA HIS A 65 3.85 4.34 0.30
C HIS A 65 4.59 3.42 1.28
N ILE A 66 5.93 3.47 1.37
CA ILE A 66 6.67 2.69 2.36
C ILE A 66 6.34 3.13 3.79
N LEU A 67 6.17 4.42 4.05
CA LEU A 67 5.75 4.91 5.37
C LEU A 67 4.34 4.44 5.74
N LEU A 68 3.41 4.47 4.79
CA LEU A 68 2.06 3.95 4.98
C LEU A 68 2.07 2.43 5.19
N PHE A 69 2.89 1.68 4.45
CA PHE A 69 3.11 0.25 4.69
C PHE A 69 3.59 0.01 6.12
N LYS A 70 4.65 0.71 6.57
CA LYS A 70 5.21 0.58 7.93
C LYS A 70 4.15 0.86 9.00
N LYS A 71 3.23 1.81 8.76
CA LYS A 71 2.10 2.06 9.67
C LYS A 71 1.15 0.87 9.75
N GLN A 72 0.75 0.30 8.61
CA GLN A 72 -0.15 -0.86 8.59
C GLN A 72 0.49 -2.12 9.20
N LEU A 73 1.79 -2.32 8.96
CA LEU A 73 2.55 -3.42 9.55
C LEU A 73 2.53 -3.37 11.09
N LYS A 74 2.69 -2.17 11.68
CA LYS A 74 2.57 -1.97 13.13
C LYS A 74 1.17 -2.33 13.64
N ILE A 75 0.12 -1.98 12.90
CA ILE A 75 -1.26 -2.32 13.25
C ILE A 75 -1.48 -3.84 13.15
N ALA A 76 -0.94 -4.50 12.14
CA ALA A 76 -1.04 -5.96 12.02
C ALA A 76 -0.37 -6.68 13.20
N GLY A 77 0.76 -6.17 13.68
CA GLY A 77 1.50 -6.74 14.83
C GLY A 77 0.74 -6.66 16.16
N THR A 78 -0.24 -5.77 16.31
CA THR A 78 -1.06 -5.65 17.54
C THR A 78 -2.33 -6.51 17.49
N PHE A 79 -2.58 -7.21 16.38
CA PHE A 79 -3.79 -8.01 16.23
C PHE A 79 -3.83 -9.17 17.24
N PRO A 80 -4.98 -9.45 17.88
CA PRO A 80 -5.11 -10.54 18.85
C PRO A 80 -5.20 -11.90 18.13
N PHE A 81 -4.07 -12.41 17.63
CA PHE A 81 -4.00 -13.72 16.99
C PHE A 81 -4.38 -14.85 17.96
N ASN A 82 -5.09 -15.86 17.45
CA ASN A 82 -5.32 -17.09 18.19
C ASN A 82 -3.99 -17.84 18.45
N LYS A 83 -3.93 -18.64 19.52
CA LYS A 83 -2.69 -19.30 19.96
C LYS A 83 -2.00 -20.11 18.86
N GLU A 84 -2.79 -20.83 18.06
CA GLU A 84 -2.30 -21.71 16.99
C GLU A 84 -1.57 -20.97 15.87
N ARG A 85 -2.03 -19.77 15.48
CA ARG A 85 -1.47 -19.02 14.35
C ARG A 85 -0.54 -17.89 14.78
N LYS A 86 -0.55 -17.51 16.06
CA LYS A 86 0.20 -16.35 16.57
C LYS A 86 1.70 -16.43 16.26
N ILE A 87 2.33 -17.57 16.53
CA ILE A 87 3.79 -17.71 16.33
C ILE A 87 4.15 -17.49 14.85
N LYS A 88 3.51 -18.25 13.94
CA LYS A 88 3.79 -18.15 12.50
C LYS A 88 3.41 -16.78 11.93
N ALA A 89 2.31 -16.18 12.39
CA ALA A 89 1.90 -14.84 11.95
C ALA A 89 2.92 -13.77 12.37
N LEU A 90 3.35 -13.77 13.63
CA LEU A 90 4.34 -12.80 14.12
C LEU A 90 5.71 -13.00 13.47
N GLU A 91 6.14 -14.25 13.25
CA GLU A 91 7.39 -14.53 12.52
C GLU A 91 7.37 -13.92 11.11
N GLY A 92 6.25 -14.07 10.38
CA GLY A 92 6.08 -13.46 9.06
C GLY A 92 6.15 -11.93 9.10
N LEU A 93 5.45 -11.30 10.05
CA LEU A 93 5.47 -9.84 10.22
C LEU A 93 6.85 -9.31 10.64
N ASP A 94 7.60 -10.05 11.44
CA ASP A 94 8.97 -9.71 11.83
C ASP A 94 9.92 -9.78 10.62
N LYS A 95 9.82 -10.81 9.78
CA LYS A 95 10.60 -10.91 8.54
C LYS A 95 10.32 -9.75 7.59
N VAL A 96 9.05 -9.34 7.45
CA VAL A 96 8.67 -8.16 6.66
C VAL A 96 9.25 -6.88 7.29
N THR A 97 9.28 -6.79 8.62
CA THR A 97 9.89 -5.65 9.34
C THR A 97 11.38 -5.54 9.04
N VAL A 98 12.11 -6.66 9.07
CA VAL A 98 13.55 -6.70 8.74
C VAL A 98 13.78 -6.21 7.30
N ALA A 99 13.01 -6.71 6.33
CA ALA A 99 13.14 -6.29 4.93
C ALA A 99 12.91 -4.78 4.75
N LEU A 100 11.91 -4.21 5.42
CA LEU A 100 11.62 -2.77 5.36
C LEU A 100 12.64 -1.88 6.08
N ASN A 101 13.37 -2.43 7.05
CA ASN A 101 14.43 -1.71 7.76
C ASN A 101 15.76 -1.74 6.99
N ALA A 102 15.94 -2.69 6.06
CA ALA A 102 17.07 -2.70 5.15
C ALA A 102 17.05 -1.52 4.15
N VAL A 103 15.87 -0.96 3.88
CA VAL A 103 15.73 0.26 3.07
C VAL A 103 15.88 1.51 3.93
N GLN A 104 16.93 2.28 3.65
CA GLN A 104 17.17 3.58 4.28
C GLN A 104 16.27 4.63 3.62
N LEU A 105 15.38 5.22 4.40
CA LEU A 105 14.53 6.34 3.97
C LEU A 105 15.18 7.67 4.41
N PRO A 106 15.01 8.76 3.65
CA PRO A 106 14.30 8.83 2.38
C PRO A 106 15.12 8.27 1.21
N VAL A 107 14.44 7.55 0.34
CA VAL A 107 14.95 7.13 -0.97
C VAL A 107 14.89 8.32 -1.93
N ASN A 108 15.91 8.47 -2.77
CA ASN A 108 16.02 9.48 -3.82
C ASN A 108 16.14 8.78 -5.19
N ALA A 109 16.33 9.55 -6.27
CA ALA A 109 16.40 8.99 -7.62
C ALA A 109 17.58 8.02 -7.81
N GLU A 110 18.70 8.25 -7.13
CA GLU A 110 19.93 7.46 -7.28
C GLU A 110 19.80 6.07 -6.68
N ASN A 111 19.08 5.95 -5.56
CA ASN A 111 18.96 4.69 -4.81
C ASN A 111 17.57 4.03 -4.90
N LEU A 112 16.64 4.57 -5.70
CA LEU A 112 15.29 4.03 -5.86
C LEU A 112 15.28 2.59 -6.38
N ALA A 113 16.06 2.31 -7.44
CA ALA A 113 16.13 0.97 -8.03
C ALA A 113 16.66 -0.06 -7.03
N GLN A 114 17.75 0.27 -6.32
CA GLN A 114 18.33 -0.59 -5.29
C GLN A 114 17.35 -0.82 -4.12
N SER A 115 16.63 0.24 -3.72
CA SER A 115 15.65 0.16 -2.63
C SER A 115 14.46 -0.73 -3.00
N LYS A 116 13.94 -0.62 -4.23
CA LYS A 116 12.92 -1.55 -4.75
C LYS A 116 13.47 -2.98 -4.77
N GLN A 117 14.70 -3.17 -5.26
CA GLN A 117 15.31 -4.49 -5.33
C GLN A 117 15.39 -5.17 -3.96
N ALA A 118 15.77 -4.43 -2.93
CA ALA A 118 15.84 -4.94 -1.55
C ALA A 118 14.47 -5.36 -0.98
N LEU A 119 13.37 -4.82 -1.50
CA LEU A 119 12.01 -5.12 -1.02
C LEU A 119 11.32 -6.28 -1.74
N TYR A 120 11.85 -6.79 -2.86
CA TYR A 120 11.23 -7.92 -3.58
C TYR A 120 11.02 -9.16 -2.71
N VAL A 121 11.87 -9.36 -1.70
CA VAL A 121 11.74 -10.46 -0.72
C VAL A 121 10.38 -10.47 -0.01
N ILE A 122 9.69 -9.32 0.08
CA ILE A 122 8.35 -9.23 0.69
C ILE A 122 7.30 -10.01 -0.12
N ASP A 123 7.44 -10.09 -1.45
CA ASP A 123 6.52 -10.90 -2.27
C ASP A 123 6.69 -12.40 -2.02
N ASP A 124 7.91 -12.86 -1.73
CA ASP A 124 8.19 -14.26 -1.40
C ASP A 124 7.70 -14.59 0.01
N LEU A 125 7.98 -13.72 0.99
CA LEU A 125 7.42 -13.83 2.34
C LEU A 125 5.88 -13.89 2.32
N ARG A 126 5.22 -13.15 1.42
CA ARG A 126 3.76 -13.25 1.26
C ARG A 126 3.33 -14.65 0.85
N LYS A 127 4.06 -15.31 -0.08
CA LYS A 127 3.70 -16.67 -0.52
C LYS A 127 3.87 -17.66 0.64
N ASP A 128 4.99 -17.59 1.35
CA ASP A 128 5.33 -18.55 2.41
C ASP A 128 4.37 -18.51 3.61
N TYR A 129 3.84 -17.31 3.91
CA TYR A 129 3.02 -17.09 5.11
C TYR A 129 1.52 -16.93 4.81
N HIS A 130 1.12 -16.59 3.57
CA HIS A 130 -0.29 -16.39 3.21
C HIS A 130 -0.81 -17.29 2.10
N ASP A 131 0.02 -18.03 1.34
CA ASP A 131 -0.52 -18.88 0.29
C ASP A 131 -1.01 -20.24 0.82
N LYS A 132 -2.30 -20.48 0.58
CA LYS A 132 -2.88 -21.83 0.50
C LYS A 132 -3.43 -22.09 -0.92
N LYS A 133 -3.17 -21.22 -1.91
CA LYS A 133 -3.65 -21.38 -3.29
C LYS A 133 -2.45 -21.42 -4.25
N PRO A 134 -2.48 -22.29 -5.28
CA PRO A 134 -1.42 -22.30 -6.28
C PRO A 134 -1.37 -20.95 -7.01
N SER A 135 -0.15 -20.44 -7.21
CA SER A 135 0.09 -19.17 -7.90
C SER A 135 -0.51 -19.17 -9.31
N LEU A 136 -0.79 -17.99 -9.87
CA LEU A 136 -1.30 -17.86 -11.24
C LEU A 136 -0.35 -18.49 -12.27
N TRP A 137 0.97 -18.43 -12.04
CA TRP A 137 1.96 -19.10 -12.88
C TRP A 137 1.89 -20.62 -12.73
N GLN A 138 1.77 -21.16 -11.51
CA GLN A 138 1.56 -22.61 -11.31
C GLN A 138 0.25 -23.09 -11.95
N ARG A 139 -0.84 -22.30 -11.88
CA ARG A 139 -2.11 -22.61 -12.55
C ARG A 139 -2.00 -22.53 -14.07
N PHE A 140 -1.27 -21.56 -14.60
CA PHE A 140 -0.98 -21.43 -16.03
C PHE A 140 -0.11 -22.58 -16.53
N TYR A 141 0.93 -22.96 -15.77
CA TYR A 141 1.76 -24.13 -16.07
C TYR A 141 0.95 -25.42 -16.04
N ALA A 142 0.12 -25.63 -15.02
CA ALA A 142 -0.77 -26.79 -14.96
C ALA A 142 -1.79 -26.81 -16.12
N LEU A 143 -2.35 -25.65 -16.47
CA LEU A 143 -3.33 -25.55 -17.56
C LEU A 143 -2.74 -25.82 -18.95
N ILE A 144 -1.47 -25.44 -19.18
CA ILE A 144 -0.82 -25.51 -20.49
C ILE A 144 0.08 -26.75 -20.63
N PHE A 145 0.68 -27.23 -19.54
CA PHE A 145 1.70 -28.28 -19.56
C PHE A 145 1.37 -29.52 -18.72
N ALA A 146 0.36 -29.49 -17.84
CA ALA A 146 -0.11 -30.71 -17.16
C ALA A 146 -1.16 -31.43 -18.04
N GLY A 147 -0.70 -31.88 -19.22
CA GLY A 147 -1.39 -32.91 -19.98
C GLY A 147 -1.15 -34.25 -19.30
N ASP A 148 -2.07 -34.64 -18.42
CA ASP A 148 -2.13 -35.91 -17.69
C ASP A 148 -1.02 -36.16 -16.65
N ASP A 149 -1.11 -35.48 -15.51
CA ASP A 149 -0.39 -35.91 -14.30
C ASP A 149 -1.39 -36.07 -13.15
N SER A 150 -2.30 -37.03 -13.31
CA SER A 150 -3.17 -37.50 -12.23
C SER A 150 -2.43 -38.35 -11.16
N GLN A 151 -1.08 -38.37 -11.15
CA GLN A 151 -0.29 -39.24 -10.26
C GLN A 151 0.92 -38.64 -9.52
N LEU A 152 1.18 -37.33 -9.52
CA LEU A 152 2.31 -36.79 -8.73
C LEU A 152 1.87 -36.06 -7.44
N LEU A 153 1.61 -36.93 -6.46
CA LEU A 153 1.77 -36.91 -4.99
C LEU A 153 1.65 -35.63 -4.13
N PRO A 154 1.21 -35.82 -2.85
CA PRO A 154 0.75 -34.78 -1.96
C PRO A 154 1.90 -34.10 -1.21
N PHE A 155 1.87 -32.78 -1.15
CA PHE A 155 2.53 -31.97 -0.13
C PHE A 155 1.58 -30.83 0.27
#